data_AF-A0A3E0H5C6-F1
#
_entry.id   AF-A0A3E0H5C6-F1
#
_cell.length_a   1.000
_cell.length_b   1.000
_cell.length_c   1.000
_cell.angle_alpha   90.00
_cell.angle_beta   90.00
_cell.angle_gamma   90.00
#
_symmetry.space_group_name_H-M   'P 1'
#
loop_
_entity.id
_entity.type
_entity.pdbx_description
1 polymer ?
#
loop_
_entity_poly.entity_id
_entity_poly.type
_entity_poly.pdbx_seq_one_letter_code
_entity_poly.pdbx_strand_id
1 'polypeptide(L)'
;MTALWSALFFFIGVAAGAYYMKRKTSDHRSHELEALLTDLQNRHENYQQDVRSHFDHSAQLANEMTQRYRDLHEHLRAGAQVLCDDPKRSRDDNPAHQFVGLAGPAPEPQAPNPYGNIESGDFSYYEPPRDYATKDPQDKGMLDERYGFK
;
A
#
# COMPACT_ATOMS: atom_id res chain seq x y z
N MET A 1 76.33 -20.59 26.95
CA MET A 1 75.65 -20.19 28.21
C MET A 1 74.51 -19.19 27.97
N THR A 2 74.65 -18.22 27.06
CA THR A 2 73.59 -17.25 26.70
C THR A 2 72.32 -17.88 26.11
N ALA A 3 72.45 -18.96 25.34
CA ALA A 3 71.31 -19.67 24.73
C ALA A 3 70.32 -20.29 25.74
N LEU A 4 70.80 -20.69 26.92
CA LEU A 4 69.93 -21.23 27.99
C LEU A 4 69.09 -20.14 28.65
N TRP A 5 69.66 -18.93 28.80
CA TRP A 5 68.95 -17.78 29.35
C TRP A 5 67.87 -17.28 28.38
N SER A 6 68.16 -17.22 27.07
CA SER A 6 67.14 -16.85 26.08
C SER A 6 65.99 -17.85 26.01
N ALA A 7 66.29 -19.16 26.13
CA ALA A 7 65.25 -20.19 26.17
C ALA A 7 64.36 -20.03 27.43
N LEU A 8 64.96 -19.76 28.59
CA LEU A 8 64.22 -19.55 29.84
C LEU A 8 63.25 -18.36 29.74
N PHE A 9 63.71 -17.21 29.23
CA PHE A 9 62.85 -16.04 29.04
C PHE A 9 61.73 -16.29 28.03
N PHE A 10 62.01 -17.07 26.97
CA PHE A 10 60.98 -17.46 25.99
C PHE A 10 59.86 -18.27 26.64
N PHE A 11 60.19 -19.29 27.44
CA PHE A 11 59.18 -20.08 28.14
C PHE A 11 58.40 -19.28 29.18
N ILE A 12 59.06 -18.37 29.90
CA ILE A 12 58.38 -17.46 30.83
C ILE A 12 57.41 -16.52 30.08
N GLY A 13 57.84 -15.99 28.93
CA GLY A 13 56.99 -15.17 28.07
C GLY A 13 55.79 -15.92 27.52
N VAL A 14 55.97 -17.17 27.07
CA VAL A 14 54.88 -18.04 26.60
C VAL A 14 53.92 -18.37 27.74
N ALA A 15 54.42 -18.70 28.93
CA ALA A 15 53.59 -19.00 30.09
C ALA A 15 52.79 -17.78 30.55
N ALA A 16 53.42 -16.60 30.65
CA ALA A 16 52.77 -15.35 31.01
C ALA A 16 51.75 -14.92 29.94
N GLY A 17 52.08 -15.06 28.66
CA GLY A 17 51.19 -14.77 27.54
C GLY A 17 49.96 -15.67 27.53
N ALA A 18 50.14 -16.98 27.72
CA ALA A 18 49.03 -17.94 27.81
C ALA A 18 48.13 -17.65 29.02
N TYR A 19 48.72 -17.29 30.17
CA TYR A 19 47.98 -16.92 31.37
C TYR A 19 47.14 -15.66 31.17
N TYR A 20 47.72 -14.61 30.56
CA TYR A 20 47.00 -13.38 30.25
C TYR A 20 45.89 -13.59 29.20
N MET A 21 46.13 -14.42 28.19
CA MET A 21 45.16 -14.69 27.12
C MET A 21 43.93 -15.42 27.66
N LYS A 22 44.12 -16.46 28.50
CA LYS A 22 43.02 -17.16 29.17
C LYS A 22 42.16 -16.25 30.07
N ARG A 23 42.76 -15.24 30.69
CA ARG A 23 42.01 -14.23 31.48
C ARG A 23 41.24 -13.23 30.63
N LYS A 24 41.67 -12.99 29.39
CA LYS A 24 41.01 -12.03 28.47
C LYS A 24 39.89 -12.64 27.63
N THR A 25 39.77 -13.97 27.53
CA THR A 25 38.61 -14.61 26.90
C THR A 25 37.41 -14.51 27.83
N SER A 26 36.89 -13.30 28.01
CA SER A 26 35.67 -13.08 28.79
C SER A 26 34.49 -13.62 27.99
N ASP A 27 33.98 -14.79 28.39
CA ASP A 27 32.75 -15.41 27.87
C ASP A 27 31.52 -14.49 27.93
N HIS A 28 31.59 -13.41 28.69
CA HIS A 28 30.48 -12.47 28.85
C HIS A 28 30.14 -11.76 27.54
N ARG A 29 31.15 -11.43 26.73
CA ARG A 29 30.93 -10.73 25.45
C ARG A 29 30.28 -11.67 24.43
N SER A 30 30.72 -12.92 24.34
CA SER A 30 30.09 -13.91 23.45
C SER A 30 28.64 -14.17 23.88
N HIS A 31 28.40 -14.36 25.17
CA HIS A 31 27.05 -14.57 25.69
C HIS A 31 26.12 -13.37 25.46
N GLU A 32 26.63 -12.14 25.58
CA GLU A 32 25.85 -10.93 25.26
C GLU A 32 25.50 -10.85 23.76
N LEU A 33 26.45 -11.18 22.88
CA LEU A 33 26.18 -11.24 21.44
C LEU A 33 25.17 -12.34 21.09
N GLU A 34 25.28 -13.52 21.69
CA GLU A 34 24.32 -14.62 21.51
C GLU A 34 22.91 -14.23 21.98
N ALA A 35 22.82 -13.55 23.13
CA ALA A 35 21.55 -13.04 23.65
C ALA A 35 20.94 -12.00 22.71
N LEU A 36 21.76 -11.09 22.16
CA LEU A 36 21.31 -10.08 21.21
C LEU A 36 20.83 -10.71 19.89
N LEU A 37 21.55 -11.70 19.37
CA LEU A 37 21.13 -12.42 18.16
C LEU A 37 19.80 -13.14 18.38
N THR A 38 19.64 -13.79 19.53
CA THR A 38 18.39 -14.47 19.90
C THR A 38 17.24 -13.47 20.03
N ASP A 39 17.46 -12.32 20.67
CA ASP A 39 16.46 -11.25 20.78
C ASP A 39 16.06 -10.70 19.40
N LEU A 40 17.03 -10.44 18.51
CA LEU A 40 16.73 -9.99 17.15
C LEU A 40 15.93 -11.02 16.35
N GLN A 41 16.31 -12.30 16.45
CA GLN A 41 15.58 -13.40 15.79
C GLN A 41 14.15 -13.47 16.29
N ASN A 42 13.93 -13.46 17.62
CA ASN A 42 12.60 -13.47 18.21
C ASN A 42 11.76 -12.28 17.76
N ARG A 43 12.33 -11.06 17.72
CA ARG A 43 11.63 -9.87 17.22
C ARG A 43 11.25 -10.00 15.76
N HIS A 44 12.13 -10.58 14.94
CA HIS A 44 11.85 -10.80 13.52
C HIS A 44 10.74 -11.83 13.31
N GLU A 45 10.76 -12.94 14.05
CA GLU A 45 9.70 -13.94 14.02
C GLU A 45 8.35 -13.36 14.46
N ASN A 46 8.34 -12.60 15.56
CA ASN A 46 7.14 -11.92 16.04
C ASN A 46 6.59 -10.93 15.00
N TYR A 47 7.46 -10.13 14.39
CA TYR A 47 7.07 -9.21 13.33
C TYR A 47 6.45 -9.93 12.12
N GLN A 48 7.07 -11.03 11.68
CA GLN A 48 6.52 -11.85 10.58
C GLN A 48 5.15 -12.42 10.94
N GLN A 49 4.96 -12.85 12.19
CA GLN A 49 3.68 -13.34 12.68
C GLN A 49 2.62 -12.23 12.71
N ASP A 50 2.95 -11.04 13.18
CA ASP A 50 2.05 -9.89 13.23
C ASP A 50 1.61 -9.46 11.82
N VAL A 51 2.56 -9.38 10.89
CA VAL A 51 2.28 -9.05 9.48
C VAL A 51 1.35 -10.09 8.86
N ARG A 52 1.62 -11.38 9.09
CA ARG A 52 0.77 -12.45 8.61
C ARG A 52 -0.65 -12.36 9.17
N SER A 53 -0.78 -12.16 10.48
CA SER A 53 -2.07 -11.98 11.12
C SER A 53 -2.83 -10.77 10.59
N HIS A 54 -2.13 -9.67 10.29
CA HIS A 54 -2.73 -8.48 9.71
C HIS A 54 -3.31 -8.78 8.31
N PHE A 55 -2.54 -9.41 7.43
CA PHE A 55 -3.01 -9.75 6.09
C PHE A 55 -4.10 -10.82 6.08
N ASP A 56 -4.06 -11.79 7.00
CA ASP A 56 -5.15 -12.76 7.17
C ASP A 56 -6.45 -12.04 7.55
N HIS A 57 -6.38 -11.08 8.49
CA HIS A 57 -7.54 -10.27 8.86
C HIS A 57 -8.01 -9.36 7.72
N SER A 58 -7.09 -8.69 7.01
CA SER A 58 -7.43 -7.85 5.85
C SER A 58 -8.09 -8.66 4.73
N ALA A 59 -7.65 -9.89 4.47
CA ALA A 59 -8.25 -10.77 3.48
C ALA A 59 -9.69 -11.17 3.86
N GLN A 60 -9.95 -11.41 5.15
CA GLN A 60 -11.30 -11.66 5.66
C GLN A 60 -12.21 -10.44 5.45
N LEU A 61 -11.73 -9.23 5.78
CA LEU A 61 -12.48 -7.99 5.57
C LEU A 61 -12.75 -7.72 4.08
N ALA A 62 -11.78 -7.94 3.21
CA ALA A 62 -11.95 -7.77 1.76
C ALA A 62 -13.00 -8.75 1.20
N ASN A 63 -13.03 -9.99 1.71
CA ASN A 63 -14.04 -10.96 1.34
C ASN A 63 -15.43 -10.55 1.86
N GLU A 64 -15.54 -10.09 3.11
CA GLU A 64 -16.80 -9.57 3.65
C GLU A 64 -17.31 -8.39 2.81
N MET A 65 -16.46 -7.42 2.49
CA MET A 65 -16.83 -6.31 1.61
C MET A 65 -17.38 -6.79 0.27
N THR A 66 -16.71 -7.78 -0.35
CA THR A 66 -17.16 -8.36 -1.63
C THR A 66 -18.53 -9.03 -1.49
N GLN A 67 -18.79 -9.73 -0.38
CA GLN A 67 -20.10 -10.32 -0.10
C GLN A 67 -21.16 -9.24 0.08
N ARG A 68 -20.90 -8.23 0.91
CA ARG A 68 -21.82 -7.10 1.14
C ARG A 68 -22.15 -6.34 -0.15
N TYR A 69 -21.17 -6.17 -1.04
CA TYR A 69 -21.40 -5.58 -2.35
C TYR A 69 -22.36 -6.41 -3.21
N ARG A 70 -22.20 -7.75 -3.23
CA ARG A 70 -23.11 -8.65 -3.94
C ARG A 70 -24.52 -8.60 -3.37
N ASP A 71 -24.66 -8.61 -2.03
CA ASP A 71 -25.95 -8.51 -1.36
C ASP A 71 -26.68 -7.20 -1.70
N LEU A 72 -25.94 -6.08 -1.70
CA LEU A 72 -26.46 -4.78 -2.11
C LEU A 72 -26.93 -4.81 -3.57
N HIS A 73 -26.12 -5.36 -4.46
CA HIS A 73 -26.46 -5.45 -5.87
C HIS A 73 -27.71 -6.32 -6.10
N GLU A 74 -27.85 -7.45 -5.40
CA GLU A 74 -29.05 -8.27 -5.47
C GLU A 74 -30.27 -7.55 -4.90
N HIS A 75 -30.11 -6.78 -3.81
CA HIS A 75 -31.19 -5.95 -3.27
C HIS A 75 -31.65 -4.87 -4.25
N LEU A 76 -30.71 -4.20 -4.93
CA LEU A 76 -31.03 -3.22 -5.98
C LEU A 76 -31.75 -3.89 -7.16
N ARG A 77 -31.31 -5.07 -7.58
CA ARG A 77 -31.95 -5.83 -8.66
C ARG A 77 -33.38 -6.22 -8.30
N ALA A 78 -33.58 -6.78 -7.11
CA ALA A 78 -34.90 -7.16 -6.62
C ALA A 78 -35.81 -5.94 -6.46
N GLY A 79 -35.29 -4.84 -5.91
CA GLY A 79 -36.01 -3.57 -5.80
C GLY A 79 -36.41 -3.01 -7.17
N ALA A 80 -35.50 -3.02 -8.15
CA ALA A 80 -35.80 -2.60 -9.52
C ALA A 80 -36.90 -3.47 -10.14
N GLN A 81 -36.83 -4.79 -10.00
CA GLN A 81 -37.89 -5.69 -10.50
C GLN A 81 -39.24 -5.36 -9.85
N VAL A 82 -39.32 -5.27 -8.53
CA VAL A 82 -40.59 -4.96 -7.84
C VAL A 82 -41.13 -3.57 -8.22
N LEU A 83 -40.26 -2.57 -8.37
CA LEU A 83 -40.67 -1.20 -8.70
C LEU A 83 -40.98 -0.98 -10.19
N CYS A 84 -40.46 -1.85 -11.08
CA CYS A 84 -40.66 -1.76 -12.53
C CYS A 84 -41.69 -2.77 -13.07
N ASP A 85 -41.88 -3.93 -12.45
CA ASP A 85 -42.87 -4.96 -12.85
C ASP A 85 -44.29 -4.65 -12.37
N ASP A 86 -44.55 -3.54 -11.66
CA ASP A 86 -45.93 -3.14 -11.34
C ASP A 86 -46.69 -2.84 -12.65
N PRO A 87 -47.66 -3.69 -13.07
CA PRO A 87 -48.42 -3.47 -14.30
C PRO A 87 -49.35 -2.25 -14.21
N LYS A 88 -49.51 -1.66 -13.03
CA LYS A 88 -50.21 -0.39 -12.84
C LYS A 88 -49.34 0.81 -13.22
N ARG A 89 -48.01 0.65 -13.35
CA ARG A 89 -47.08 1.70 -13.81
C ARG A 89 -46.94 1.80 -15.33
N SER A 90 -47.25 0.73 -16.07
CA SER A 90 -47.33 0.74 -17.53
C SER A 90 -48.66 1.29 -18.05
N ARG A 91 -49.61 1.64 -17.17
CA ARG A 91 -50.83 2.38 -17.52
C ARG A 91 -50.52 3.87 -17.62
N ASP A 92 -51.18 4.55 -18.56
CA ASP A 92 -51.05 6.00 -18.77
C ASP A 92 -51.34 6.83 -17.50
N ASP A 93 -52.09 6.27 -16.53
CA ASP A 93 -52.43 6.91 -15.25
C ASP A 93 -51.33 6.81 -14.17
N ASN A 94 -50.13 6.31 -14.50
CA ASN A 94 -49.05 6.16 -13.53
C ASN A 94 -48.49 7.54 -13.09
N PRO A 95 -48.54 7.88 -11.79
CA PRO A 95 -48.04 9.16 -11.28
C PRO A 95 -46.52 9.33 -11.44
N ALA A 96 -45.76 8.26 -11.76
CA ALA A 96 -44.34 8.37 -12.09
C ALA A 96 -44.08 9.04 -13.45
N HIS A 97 -45.04 9.02 -14.39
CA HIS A 97 -44.94 9.78 -15.65
C HIS A 97 -45.12 11.29 -15.44
N GLN A 98 -45.68 11.71 -14.30
CA GLN A 98 -45.70 13.12 -13.89
C GLN A 98 -44.36 13.60 -13.32
N PHE A 99 -43.38 12.71 -13.12
CA PHE A 99 -42.01 13.13 -12.87
C PHE A 99 -41.39 13.63 -14.18
N VAL A 100 -41.80 14.84 -14.58
CA VAL A 100 -40.96 15.73 -15.36
C VAL A 100 -39.70 15.86 -14.52
N GLY A 101 -38.55 15.38 -15.02
CA GLY A 101 -37.29 15.43 -14.30
C GLY A 101 -36.98 16.86 -13.81
N LEU A 102 -35.87 17.04 -13.09
CA LEU A 102 -35.37 18.38 -12.71
C LEU A 102 -34.96 19.26 -13.93
N ALA A 103 -35.56 19.05 -15.10
CA ALA A 103 -35.70 20.06 -16.11
C ALA A 103 -36.39 21.27 -15.46
N GLY A 104 -35.58 22.30 -15.21
CA GLY A 104 -36.05 23.65 -14.97
C GLY A 104 -37.00 24.12 -16.08
N PRO A 105 -37.61 25.30 -15.90
CA PRO A 105 -38.66 25.81 -16.80
C PRO A 105 -38.25 25.69 -18.27
N ALA A 106 -39.27 25.47 -19.11
CA ALA A 106 -39.18 25.29 -20.57
C ALA A 106 -38.06 26.14 -21.20
N PRO A 107 -37.36 25.62 -22.22
CA PRO A 107 -36.23 26.34 -22.81
C PRO A 107 -36.71 27.70 -23.29
N GLU A 108 -36.39 28.74 -22.53
CA GLU A 108 -36.33 30.09 -23.06
C GLU A 108 -35.43 30.06 -24.31
N PRO A 109 -35.66 30.92 -25.30
CA PRO A 109 -34.81 31.01 -26.48
C PRO A 109 -33.36 31.00 -26.00
N GLN A 110 -32.66 29.89 -26.25
CA GLN A 110 -31.37 29.63 -25.66
C GLN A 110 -30.48 30.82 -26.01
N ALA A 111 -30.06 31.59 -25.00
CA ALA A 111 -28.91 32.46 -25.17
C ALA A 111 -27.82 31.58 -25.80
N PRO A 112 -27.15 32.03 -26.87
CA PRO A 112 -26.32 31.17 -27.71
C PRO A 112 -25.41 30.32 -26.81
N ASN A 113 -25.67 29.02 -26.76
CA ASN A 113 -24.85 28.09 -26.00
C ASN A 113 -23.44 28.16 -26.63
N PRO A 114 -22.43 28.73 -25.95
CA PRO A 114 -21.10 28.87 -26.55
C PRO A 114 -20.44 27.51 -26.82
N TYR A 115 -21.03 26.44 -26.27
CA TYR A 115 -20.54 25.06 -26.32
C TYR A 115 -21.42 24.13 -27.17
N GLY A 116 -22.48 24.63 -27.80
CA GLY A 116 -23.42 23.81 -28.58
C GLY A 116 -22.92 23.38 -29.96
N ASN A 117 -21.83 24.01 -30.44
CA ASN A 117 -21.22 23.74 -31.75
C ASN A 117 -19.73 23.39 -31.61
N ILE A 118 -19.35 22.63 -30.59
CA ILE A 118 -18.01 22.07 -30.56
C ILE A 118 -18.05 20.79 -31.40
N GLU A 119 -17.78 20.97 -32.70
CA GLU A 119 -17.27 19.89 -33.56
C GLU A 119 -16.16 19.14 -32.81
N SER A 120 -16.05 17.84 -33.08
CA SER A 120 -15.15 16.86 -32.46
C SER A 120 -13.64 17.16 -32.53
N GLY A 121 -13.23 18.42 -32.73
CA GLY A 121 -11.85 18.90 -32.78
C GLY A 121 -11.35 19.69 -31.56
N ASP A 122 -12.20 20.04 -30.58
CA ASP A 122 -11.79 20.92 -29.45
C ASP A 122 -11.69 20.22 -28.08
N PHE A 123 -11.29 18.94 -28.06
CA PHE A 123 -10.85 18.27 -26.83
C PHE A 123 -9.38 18.59 -26.47
N SER A 124 -8.79 19.64 -27.04
CA SER A 124 -7.38 19.97 -26.83
C SER A 124 -7.07 20.54 -25.43
N TYR A 125 -8.08 20.98 -24.66
CA TYR A 125 -7.84 21.79 -23.47
C TYR A 125 -8.11 21.10 -22.14
N TYR A 126 -8.72 19.92 -22.15
CA TYR A 126 -8.96 19.14 -20.94
C TYR A 126 -8.34 17.77 -21.07
N GLU A 127 -7.03 17.74 -20.88
CA GLU A 127 -6.31 16.48 -20.74
C GLU A 127 -6.39 16.01 -19.28
N PRO A 128 -6.89 14.78 -19.01
CA PRO A 128 -6.85 14.23 -17.65
C PRO A 128 -5.40 14.18 -17.15
N PRO A 129 -5.17 14.36 -15.83
CA PRO A 129 -3.81 14.39 -15.29
C PRO A 129 -3.05 13.12 -15.70
N ARG A 130 -1.93 13.25 -16.42
CA ARG A 130 -1.15 12.12 -16.97
C ARG A 130 -0.33 11.35 -15.92
N ASP A 131 -0.64 11.51 -14.64
CA ASP A 131 0.18 11.04 -13.52
C ASP A 131 0.11 9.52 -13.28
N TYR A 132 -0.70 8.79 -14.02
CA TYR A 132 -0.81 7.32 -13.96
C TYR A 132 -0.07 6.59 -15.09
N ALA A 133 0.60 7.29 -16.02
CA ALA A 133 1.38 6.64 -17.07
C ALA A 133 2.69 6.06 -16.50
N THR A 134 2.95 4.78 -16.75
CA THR A 134 4.24 4.15 -16.43
C THR A 134 5.36 4.86 -17.20
N LYS A 135 6.28 5.51 -16.48
CA LYS A 135 7.43 6.21 -17.07
C LYS A 135 8.47 5.23 -17.59
N ASP A 136 9.20 5.60 -18.63
CA ASP A 136 10.34 4.83 -19.10
C ASP A 136 11.42 4.72 -18.00
N PRO A 137 12.21 3.62 -17.94
CA PRO A 137 13.16 3.37 -16.85
C PRO A 137 14.27 4.42 -16.71
N GLN A 138 14.50 5.21 -17.77
CA GLN A 138 15.52 6.25 -17.83
C GLN A 138 14.99 7.62 -17.40
N ASP A 139 13.68 7.75 -17.22
CA ASP A 139 13.00 9.00 -16.96
C ASP A 139 12.88 9.26 -15.45
N LYS A 140 13.25 10.47 -15.02
CA LYS A 140 13.30 10.80 -13.58
C LYS A 140 11.90 10.98 -13.02
N GLY A 141 11.61 10.23 -11.95
CA GLY A 141 10.32 10.24 -11.29
C GLY A 141 10.02 11.56 -10.57
N MET A 142 8.76 11.74 -10.19
CA MET A 142 8.29 12.87 -9.37
C MET A 142 8.89 12.88 -7.95
N LEU A 143 9.61 11.81 -7.59
CA LEU A 143 10.32 11.62 -6.32
C LEU A 143 11.86 11.70 -6.51
N ASP A 144 12.38 12.06 -7.69
CA ASP A 144 13.82 12.34 -7.86
C ASP A 144 14.17 13.61 -7.09
N GLU A 145 15.31 13.60 -6.40
CA GLU A 145 15.73 14.69 -5.49
C GLU A 145 15.92 16.03 -6.20
N ARG A 146 15.98 16.04 -7.54
CA ARG A 146 16.09 17.25 -8.37
C ARG A 146 14.76 17.71 -8.96
N TYR A 147 13.65 17.04 -8.65
CA TYR A 147 12.33 17.43 -9.12
C TYR A 147 11.95 18.79 -8.53
N GLY A 148 11.71 19.77 -9.40
CA GLY A 148 11.35 21.14 -9.01
C GLY A 148 12.51 22.10 -8.75
N PHE A 149 13.77 21.64 -8.87
CA PHE A 149 14.94 22.51 -8.77
C PHE A 149 15.51 22.81 -10.16
N LYS A 150 15.41 24.07 -10.58
CA LYS A 150 16.19 24.68 -11.67
C LYS A 150 17.27 25.58 -11.07
#